data_AF-A0A520HSK1-F1
#
_entry.id   AF-A0A520HSK1-F1
#
_cell.length_a   1.000
_cell.length_b   1.000
_cell.length_c   1.000
_cell.angle_alpha   90.00
_cell.angle_beta   90.00
_cell.angle_gamma   90.00
#
_symmetry.space_group_name_H-M   'P 1'
#
loop_
_entity.id
_entity.type
_entity.pdbx_description
1 polymer ?
#
loop_
_entity_poly.entity_id
_entity_poly.type
_entity_poly.pdbx_seq_one_letter_code
_entity_poly.pdbx_strand_id
1 'polypeptide(L)'
;MDATDLRVALFSGNYNYVRDGANQTLNLLVGHLLSKGVTVRVYSPTNSNPAFPPVGDLVSVPSLPLPAGRGEYKMARGLPAAIRRDLDAYAPNIIHVSAPDFLGHRAVSYGRRRGLTTIASFHTRFETYFRYYKMAFFEPVMVQILKRFYNRVDEVLVPGRGMAEIVRDWGVTTPTAIWSRGVNHDRFTPTRRDLEWRRARGIADGEVAVGFLGRLVKEKGLDVFADVIRELEQRGVPHKVLVIGKGPARDWFASRVPGAVFA
;
A
#
# COMPACT_ATOMS: atom_id res chain seq x y z
N MET A 1 18.66 22.11 -4.86
CA MET A 1 17.45 21.95 -5.69
C MET A 1 16.29 22.35 -4.80
N ASP A 2 15.53 23.37 -5.20
CA ASP A 2 14.33 23.77 -4.47
C ASP A 2 13.20 22.78 -4.79
N ALA A 3 12.22 22.65 -3.89
CA ALA A 3 11.04 21.84 -4.12
C ALA A 3 10.30 22.25 -5.41
N THR A 4 10.33 23.55 -5.75
CA THR A 4 9.73 24.09 -6.98
C THR A 4 10.42 23.62 -8.26
N ASP A 5 11.67 23.15 -8.19
CA ASP A 5 12.39 22.62 -9.34
C ASP A 5 11.99 21.17 -9.66
N LEU A 6 11.29 20.49 -8.74
CA LEU A 6 10.95 19.09 -8.84
C LEU A 6 9.72 18.85 -9.73
N ARG A 7 9.89 17.93 -10.67
CA ARG A 7 8.85 17.46 -11.60
C ARG A 7 8.82 15.93 -11.55
N VAL A 8 7.86 15.40 -10.81
CA VAL A 8 7.79 13.97 -10.48
C VAL A 8 6.77 13.28 -11.39
N ALA A 9 7.23 12.31 -12.17
CA ALA A 9 6.34 11.36 -12.83
C ALA A 9 6.14 10.14 -11.92
N LEU A 10 4.97 10.06 -11.28
CA LEU A 10 4.58 8.98 -10.38
C LEU A 10 3.83 7.89 -11.14
N PHE A 11 4.34 6.66 -11.15
CA PHE A 11 3.70 5.49 -11.74
C PHE A 11 3.14 4.59 -10.66
N SER A 12 1.84 4.32 -10.75
CA SER A 12 1.14 3.44 -9.82
C SER A 12 0.31 2.39 -10.54
N GLY A 13 0.39 1.14 -10.10
CA GLY A 13 -0.50 0.08 -10.60
C GLY A 13 -1.97 0.31 -10.20
N ASN A 14 -2.18 1.03 -9.09
CA ASN A 14 -3.50 1.42 -8.61
C ASN A 14 -3.42 2.73 -7.82
N TYR A 15 -3.89 3.83 -8.40
CA TYR A 15 -3.85 5.14 -7.74
C TYR A 15 -5.12 5.54 -6.98
N ASN A 16 -6.31 5.34 -7.55
CA ASN A 16 -7.54 5.83 -6.92
C ASN A 16 -8.79 4.96 -7.12
N TYR A 17 -8.69 3.85 -7.87
CA TYR A 17 -9.87 3.08 -8.28
C TYR A 17 -10.21 1.92 -7.34
N VAL A 18 -9.29 1.46 -6.48
CA VAL A 18 -9.59 0.61 -5.32
C VAL A 18 -9.16 1.34 -4.05
N ARG A 19 -9.83 1.12 -2.91
CA ARG A 19 -9.43 1.74 -1.63
C ARG A 19 -8.50 0.83 -0.84
N ASP A 20 -7.21 1.18 -0.79
CA ASP A 20 -6.20 0.47 0.00
C ASP A 20 -5.35 1.46 0.83
N GLY A 21 -4.49 0.95 1.71
CA GLY A 21 -3.58 1.80 2.47
C GLY A 21 -2.49 2.42 1.60
N ALA A 22 -1.98 1.67 0.62
CA ALA A 22 -0.90 2.11 -0.25
C ALA A 22 -1.31 3.32 -1.10
N ASN A 23 -2.48 3.26 -1.73
CA ASN A 23 -2.92 4.31 -2.63
C ASN A 23 -3.42 5.57 -1.92
N GLN A 24 -4.02 5.45 -0.73
CA GLN A 24 -4.28 6.61 0.13
C GLN A 24 -2.98 7.30 0.57
N THR A 25 -1.93 6.53 0.86
CA THR A 25 -0.60 7.09 1.17
C THR A 25 -0.04 7.87 -0.02
N LEU A 26 -0.13 7.32 -1.23
CA LEU A 26 0.32 8.01 -2.44
C LEU A 26 -0.50 9.27 -2.71
N ASN A 27 -1.83 9.23 -2.54
CA ASN A 27 -2.69 10.40 -2.73
C ASN A 27 -2.35 11.53 -1.74
N LEU A 28 -2.05 11.18 -0.48
CA LEU A 28 -1.58 12.13 0.54
C LEU A 28 -0.19 12.67 0.21
N LEU A 29 0.72 11.82 -0.27
CA LEU A 29 2.06 12.24 -0.72
C LEU A 29 1.92 13.29 -1.83
N VAL A 30 1.13 13.02 -2.87
CA VAL A 30 0.97 13.95 -3.99
C VAL A 30 0.40 15.28 -3.51
N GLY A 31 -0.60 15.26 -2.62
CA GLY A 31 -1.12 16.50 -2.00
C GLY A 31 -0.04 17.27 -1.24
N HIS A 32 0.80 16.58 -0.47
CA HIS A 32 1.90 17.20 0.25
C HIS A 32 2.95 17.80 -0.70
N LEU A 33 3.37 17.07 -1.74
CA LEU A 33 4.32 17.53 -2.75
C LEU A 33 3.81 18.81 -3.44
N LEU A 34 2.56 18.79 -3.90
CA LEU A 34 1.92 19.97 -4.52
C LEU A 34 1.89 21.17 -3.56
N SER A 35 1.60 20.95 -2.27
CA SER A 35 1.61 22.02 -1.26
C SER A 35 3.00 22.63 -1.02
N LYS A 36 4.07 21.94 -1.44
CA LYS A 36 5.46 22.41 -1.39
C LYS A 36 5.95 22.99 -2.72
N GLY A 37 5.09 23.11 -3.73
CA GLY A 37 5.44 23.63 -5.05
C GLY A 37 6.05 22.61 -6.00
N VAL A 38 6.18 21.34 -5.59
CA VAL A 38 6.58 20.25 -6.48
C VAL A 38 5.45 19.98 -7.47
N THR A 39 5.77 19.86 -8.76
CA THR A 39 4.77 19.40 -9.73
C THR A 39 4.78 17.88 -9.79
N VAL A 40 3.59 17.28 -9.88
CA VAL A 40 3.45 15.82 -9.94
C VAL A 40 2.46 15.44 -11.03
N ARG A 41 2.89 14.56 -11.92
CA ARG A 41 2.03 13.87 -12.89
C ARG A 41 1.96 12.39 -12.56
N VAL A 42 0.75 11.87 -12.42
CA VAL A 42 0.48 10.49 -12.02
C VAL A 42 0.05 9.67 -13.23
N TYR A 43 0.65 8.50 -13.41
CA TYR A 43 0.31 7.54 -14.46
C TYR A 43 -0.17 6.25 -13.81
N SER A 44 -1.45 5.92 -14.01
CA SER A 44 -2.08 4.72 -13.44
C SER A 44 -3.24 4.25 -14.30
N PRO A 45 -3.58 2.95 -14.26
CA PRO A 45 -4.90 2.52 -14.70
C PRO A 45 -5.99 3.35 -14.01
N THR A 46 -7.07 3.67 -14.73
CA THR A 46 -8.22 4.39 -14.18
C THR A 46 -9.50 3.57 -14.32
N ASN A 47 -10.54 3.98 -13.59
CA ASN A 47 -11.89 3.43 -13.71
C ASN A 47 -12.90 4.58 -13.79
N SER A 48 -14.06 4.34 -14.40
CA SER A 48 -15.14 5.33 -14.50
C SER A 48 -15.72 5.72 -13.15
N ASN A 49 -15.75 4.77 -12.20
CA ASN A 49 -16.17 5.01 -10.82
C ASN A 49 -14.97 4.80 -9.86
N PRO A 50 -14.15 5.83 -9.60
CA PRO A 50 -13.02 5.71 -8.69
C PRO A 50 -13.49 5.58 -7.23
N ALA A 51 -12.71 4.90 -6.40
CA ALA A 51 -13.02 4.72 -4.98
C ALA A 51 -12.83 6.02 -4.17
N PHE A 52 -12.03 6.96 -4.67
CA PHE A 52 -11.84 8.30 -4.13
C PHE A 52 -11.28 9.26 -5.21
N PRO A 53 -11.42 10.59 -5.04
CA PRO A 53 -10.85 11.56 -5.97
C PRO A 53 -9.32 11.49 -6.03
N PRO A 54 -8.72 11.51 -7.23
CA PRO A 54 -7.27 11.57 -7.36
C PRO A 54 -6.78 12.98 -7.02
N VAL A 55 -5.66 13.06 -6.30
CA VAL A 55 -4.92 14.30 -6.08
C VAL A 55 -3.80 14.38 -7.12
N GLY A 56 -3.58 15.56 -7.70
CA GLY A 56 -2.62 15.77 -8.80
C GLY A 56 -3.16 15.41 -10.19
N ASP A 57 -2.32 15.60 -11.20
CA ASP A 57 -2.67 15.39 -12.61
C ASP A 57 -2.59 13.90 -12.97
N LEU A 58 -3.74 13.22 -13.02
CA LEU A 58 -3.84 11.77 -13.28
C LEU A 58 -4.05 11.48 -14.77
N VAL A 59 -3.04 10.89 -15.40
CA VAL A 59 -3.06 10.37 -16.76
C VAL A 59 -3.39 8.88 -16.76
N SER A 60 -4.47 8.51 -17.44
CA SER A 60 -4.88 7.11 -17.57
C SER A 60 -3.94 6.32 -18.48
N VAL A 61 -3.52 5.14 -18.02
CA VAL A 61 -2.77 4.19 -18.86
C VAL A 61 -3.62 2.99 -19.28
N PRO A 62 -3.45 2.46 -20.51
CA PRO A 62 -4.16 1.27 -20.97
C PRO A 62 -3.90 0.06 -20.08
N SER A 63 -4.97 -0.64 -19.71
CA SER A 63 -4.93 -1.74 -18.75
C SER A 63 -6.00 -2.80 -19.01
N LEU A 64 -5.84 -3.96 -18.39
CA LEU A 64 -6.81 -5.05 -18.37
C LEU A 64 -7.19 -5.39 -16.93
N PRO A 65 -8.46 -5.75 -16.64
CA PRO A 65 -8.82 -6.34 -15.35
C PRO A 65 -7.98 -7.60 -15.07
N LEU A 66 -7.61 -7.83 -13.81
CA LEU A 66 -6.97 -9.08 -13.43
C LEU A 66 -7.95 -10.25 -13.51
N PRO A 67 -7.49 -11.44 -13.92
CA PRO A 67 -8.31 -12.65 -13.95
C PRO A 67 -8.58 -13.21 -12.54
N ALA A 68 -9.28 -14.34 -12.46
CA ALA A 68 -9.49 -15.12 -11.23
C ALA A 68 -10.21 -14.36 -10.09
N GLY A 69 -11.26 -13.60 -10.43
CA GLY A 69 -12.11 -12.92 -9.44
C GLY A 69 -11.48 -11.71 -8.76
N ARG A 70 -10.36 -11.19 -9.29
CA ARG A 70 -9.69 -9.96 -8.84
C ARG A 70 -9.88 -8.79 -9.83
N GLY A 71 -11.00 -8.77 -10.55
CA GLY A 71 -11.27 -7.80 -11.61
C GLY A 71 -11.32 -6.34 -11.15
N GLU A 72 -11.43 -6.11 -9.85
CA GLU A 72 -11.28 -4.79 -9.23
C GLU A 72 -9.87 -4.22 -9.37
N TYR A 73 -8.84 -5.06 -9.54
CA TYR A 73 -7.48 -4.66 -9.85
C TYR A 73 -7.25 -4.71 -11.36
N LYS A 74 -6.41 -3.79 -11.86
CA LYS A 74 -6.04 -3.74 -13.28
C LYS A 74 -4.55 -3.89 -13.45
N MET A 75 -4.16 -4.59 -14.51
CA MET A 75 -2.78 -4.71 -14.96
C MET A 75 -2.56 -3.78 -16.15
N ALA A 76 -1.68 -2.80 -15.98
CA ALA A 76 -1.25 -1.93 -17.07
C ALA A 76 -0.48 -2.74 -18.13
N ARG A 77 -0.71 -2.43 -19.40
CA ARG A 77 -0.06 -3.13 -20.54
C ARG A 77 1.34 -2.62 -20.87
N GLY A 78 1.89 -1.71 -20.06
CA GLY A 78 3.20 -1.09 -20.24
C GLY A 78 3.11 0.40 -20.56
N LEU A 79 4.10 0.92 -21.30
CA LEU A 79 4.25 2.35 -21.59
C LEU A 79 4.13 2.64 -23.10
N PRO A 80 2.90 2.87 -23.62
CA PRO A 80 2.65 3.09 -25.05
C PRO A 80 3.18 4.44 -25.53
N ALA A 81 3.29 4.62 -26.85
CA ALA A 81 3.88 5.82 -27.45
C ALA A 81 3.19 7.13 -27.04
N ALA A 82 1.85 7.13 -26.89
CA ALA A 82 1.11 8.30 -26.44
C ALA A 82 1.52 8.75 -25.02
N ILE A 83 1.68 7.79 -24.09
CA ILE A 83 2.11 8.08 -22.71
C ILE A 83 3.57 8.52 -22.68
N ARG A 84 4.43 7.99 -23.57
CA ARG A 84 5.81 8.47 -23.70
C ARG A 84 5.88 9.90 -24.20
N ARG A 85 5.04 10.28 -25.18
CA ARG A 85 4.95 11.67 -25.66
C ARG A 85 4.50 12.62 -24.56
N ASP A 86 3.52 12.21 -23.76
CA ASP A 86 3.07 12.98 -22.60
C ASP A 86 4.19 13.14 -21.55
N LEU A 87 4.94 12.08 -21.24
CA LEU A 87 6.12 12.16 -20.36
C LEU A 87 7.20 13.08 -20.91
N ASP A 88 7.51 12.96 -22.21
CA ASP A 88 8.53 13.80 -22.86
C ASP A 88 8.12 15.28 -22.81
N ALA A 89 6.82 15.59 -22.98
CA ALA A 89 6.29 16.95 -22.85
C ALA A 89 6.28 17.46 -21.40
N TYR A 90 6.00 16.58 -20.43
CA TYR A 90 6.05 16.92 -19.00
C TYR A 90 7.48 17.15 -18.49
N ALA A 91 8.48 16.56 -19.14
CA ALA A 91 9.91 16.68 -18.84
C ALA A 91 10.26 16.44 -17.36
N PRO A 92 9.86 15.29 -16.76
CA PRO A 92 10.15 14.99 -15.35
C PRO A 92 11.64 14.90 -15.10
N ASN A 93 12.08 15.29 -13.90
CA ASN A 93 13.45 15.03 -13.42
C ASN A 93 13.51 13.84 -12.45
N ILE A 94 12.36 13.35 -11.98
CA ILE A 94 12.25 12.15 -11.14
C ILE A 94 11.16 11.21 -11.69
N ILE A 95 11.50 9.93 -11.81
CA ILE A 95 10.54 8.85 -12.01
C ILE A 95 10.34 8.12 -10.68
N HIS A 96 9.12 8.16 -10.14
CA HIS A 96 8.75 7.41 -8.94
C HIS A 96 7.83 6.26 -9.31
N VAL A 97 8.20 5.03 -9.01
CA VAL A 97 7.36 3.83 -9.22
C VAL A 97 6.88 3.26 -7.88
N SER A 98 5.59 3.02 -7.73
CA SER A 98 5.01 2.47 -6.48
C SER A 98 4.68 0.97 -6.56
N ALA A 99 4.86 0.36 -7.74
CA ALA A 99 4.64 -1.06 -7.97
C ALA A 99 5.66 -1.64 -8.98
N PRO A 100 6.15 -2.87 -8.77
CA PRO A 100 7.03 -3.59 -9.68
C PRO A 100 6.24 -4.28 -10.81
N ASP A 101 5.22 -3.61 -11.36
CA ASP A 101 4.38 -4.14 -12.45
C ASP A 101 4.97 -3.81 -13.83
N PHE A 102 4.31 -4.23 -14.91
CA PHE A 102 4.77 -3.95 -16.27
C PHE A 102 4.91 -2.45 -16.56
N LEU A 103 4.07 -1.60 -15.96
CA LEU A 103 4.16 -0.16 -16.10
C LEU A 103 5.41 0.36 -15.38
N GLY A 104 5.61 -0.01 -14.11
CA GLY A 104 6.78 0.33 -13.32
C GLY A 104 8.09 -0.10 -13.99
N HIS A 105 8.17 -1.33 -14.49
CA HIS A 105 9.35 -1.81 -15.24
C HIS A 105 9.65 -0.96 -16.47
N ARG A 106 8.62 -0.53 -17.21
CA ARG A 106 8.77 0.31 -18.41
C ARG A 106 9.10 1.76 -18.06
N ALA A 107 8.55 2.29 -16.97
CA ALA A 107 8.88 3.61 -16.44
C ALA A 107 10.35 3.70 -16.00
N VAL A 108 10.85 2.70 -15.26
CA VAL A 108 12.27 2.61 -14.89
C VAL A 108 13.15 2.51 -16.14
N SER A 109 12.80 1.68 -17.13
CA SER A 109 13.51 1.63 -18.41
C SER A 109 13.49 2.96 -19.18
N TYR A 110 12.43 3.75 -19.04
CA TYR A 110 12.31 5.07 -19.67
C TYR A 110 13.24 6.08 -18.97
N GLY A 111 13.17 6.18 -17.64
CA GLY A 111 14.00 7.10 -16.85
C GLY A 111 15.49 6.86 -17.03
N ARG A 112 15.93 5.59 -16.90
CA ARG A 112 17.35 5.23 -17.06
C ARG A 112 17.92 5.58 -18.43
N ARG A 113 17.15 5.37 -19.51
CA ARG A 113 17.60 5.71 -20.87
C ARG A 113 17.73 7.21 -21.11
N ARG A 114 17.17 8.05 -20.23
CA ARG A 114 17.21 9.51 -20.29
C ARG A 114 18.07 10.12 -19.18
N GLY A 115 18.77 9.29 -18.40
CA GLY A 115 19.56 9.76 -17.25
C GLY A 115 18.74 10.41 -16.14
N LEU A 116 17.44 10.11 -16.04
CA LEU A 116 16.58 10.63 -14.98
C LEU A 116 16.77 9.83 -13.69
N THR A 117 16.62 10.51 -12.55
CA THR A 117 16.60 9.83 -11.24
C THR A 117 15.37 8.95 -11.14
N THR A 118 15.54 7.70 -10.71
CA THR A 118 14.50 6.70 -10.57
C THR A 118 14.42 6.22 -9.13
N ILE A 119 13.23 6.28 -8.54
CA ILE A 119 12.97 5.83 -7.16
C ILE A 119 11.82 4.82 -7.15
N ALA A 120 11.92 3.79 -6.31
CA ALA A 120 10.85 2.81 -6.13
C ALA A 120 10.37 2.81 -4.67
N SER A 121 9.06 2.92 -4.44
CA SER A 121 8.50 2.76 -3.10
C SER A 121 7.88 1.39 -2.87
N PHE A 122 8.21 0.78 -1.75
CA PHE A 122 7.76 -0.55 -1.36
C PHE A 122 6.45 -0.48 -0.59
N HIS A 123 5.37 -1.01 -1.17
CA HIS A 123 4.04 -0.97 -0.53
C HIS A 123 3.42 -2.35 -0.28
N THR A 124 3.75 -3.35 -1.09
CA THR A 124 3.06 -4.64 -1.12
C THR A 124 4.05 -5.79 -1.20
N ARG A 125 3.83 -6.81 -0.35
CA ARG A 125 4.59 -8.06 -0.32
C ARG A 125 4.05 -9.06 -1.34
N PHE A 126 4.32 -8.84 -2.63
CA PHE A 126 3.83 -9.68 -3.72
C PHE A 126 4.28 -11.14 -3.61
N GLU A 127 5.47 -11.39 -3.08
CA GLU A 127 6.04 -12.72 -2.88
C GLU A 127 5.22 -13.57 -1.90
N THR A 128 4.59 -12.95 -0.90
CA THR A 128 3.76 -13.69 0.08
C THR A 128 2.47 -14.22 -0.51
N TYR A 129 1.98 -13.62 -1.61
CA TYR A 129 0.68 -13.98 -2.18
C TYR A 129 0.63 -15.44 -2.63
N PHE A 130 1.77 -15.97 -3.12
CA PHE A 130 1.87 -17.36 -3.55
C PHE A 130 1.60 -18.37 -2.44
N ARG A 131 1.95 -18.07 -1.18
CA ARG A 131 1.62 -18.94 -0.04
C ARG A 131 0.11 -19.09 0.13
N TYR A 132 -0.62 -18.00 0.00
CA TYR A 132 -2.08 -18.00 0.16
C TYR A 132 -2.81 -18.71 -0.97
N TYR A 133 -2.20 -18.74 -2.17
CA TYR A 133 -2.72 -19.48 -3.32
C TYR A 133 -2.21 -20.93 -3.42
N LYS A 134 -1.66 -21.51 -2.33
CA LYS A 134 -1.08 -22.87 -2.30
C LYS A 134 0.02 -23.09 -3.36
N MET A 135 0.73 -22.02 -3.70
CA MET A 135 1.76 -21.93 -4.73
C MET A 135 3.11 -21.49 -4.16
N ALA A 136 3.37 -21.76 -2.87
CA ALA A 136 4.55 -21.26 -2.14
C ALA A 136 5.89 -21.54 -2.84
N PHE A 137 5.99 -22.60 -3.63
CA PHE A 137 7.18 -22.93 -4.42
C PHE A 137 7.57 -21.86 -5.47
N PHE A 138 6.66 -20.95 -5.84
CA PHE A 138 6.95 -19.81 -6.72
C PHE A 138 7.52 -18.58 -5.99
N GLU A 139 7.49 -18.56 -4.65
CA GLU A 139 8.00 -17.43 -3.87
C GLU A 139 9.47 -17.10 -4.16
N PRO A 140 10.41 -18.06 -4.25
CA PRO A 140 11.81 -17.76 -4.59
C PRO A 140 11.95 -17.13 -5.98
N VAL A 141 11.13 -17.55 -6.95
CA VAL A 141 11.11 -16.98 -8.30
C VAL A 141 10.63 -15.53 -8.25
N MET A 142 9.57 -15.25 -7.50
CA MET A 142 9.06 -13.89 -7.31
C MET A 142 10.09 -13.01 -6.60
N VAL A 143 10.76 -13.52 -5.56
CA VAL A 143 11.85 -12.79 -4.89
C VAL A 143 12.96 -12.42 -5.87
N GLN A 144 13.35 -13.32 -6.79
CA GLN A 144 14.35 -12.99 -7.82
C GLN A 144 13.85 -11.93 -8.82
N ILE A 145 12.56 -11.91 -9.16
CA ILE A 145 11.96 -10.86 -10.00
C ILE A 145 12.00 -9.51 -9.27
N LEU A 146 11.57 -9.48 -8.01
CA LEU A 146 11.56 -8.28 -7.17
C LEU A 146 12.98 -7.76 -6.94
N LYS A 147 13.92 -8.63 -6.59
CA LYS A 147 15.36 -8.31 -6.46
C LYS A 147 15.89 -7.63 -7.71
N ARG A 148 15.61 -8.19 -8.89
CA ARG A 148 16.04 -7.61 -10.17
C ARG A 148 15.37 -6.27 -10.45
N PHE A 149 14.12 -6.08 -10.07
CA PHE A 149 13.43 -4.80 -10.24
C PHE A 149 14.02 -3.72 -9.33
N TYR A 150 14.13 -3.98 -8.02
CA TYR A 150 14.59 -2.99 -7.06
C TYR A 150 16.08 -2.63 -7.25
N ASN A 151 16.91 -3.53 -7.78
CA ASN A 151 18.29 -3.22 -8.16
C ASN A 151 18.43 -2.35 -9.44
N ARG A 152 17.32 -1.95 -10.08
CA ARG A 152 17.36 -1.09 -11.28
C ARG A 152 17.10 0.38 -10.99
N VAL A 153 16.65 0.72 -9.80
CA VAL A 153 16.40 2.12 -9.40
C VAL A 153 17.59 2.69 -8.63
N ASP A 154 17.62 4.00 -8.49
CA ASP A 154 18.68 4.72 -7.77
C ASP A 154 18.46 4.66 -6.25
N GLU A 155 17.19 4.61 -5.82
CA GLU A 155 16.83 4.48 -4.41
C GLU A 155 15.53 3.68 -4.20
N VAL A 156 15.51 2.86 -3.14
CA VAL A 156 14.33 2.12 -2.68
C VAL A 156 13.80 2.73 -1.39
N LEU A 157 12.56 3.20 -1.42
CA LEU A 157 11.88 3.75 -0.26
C LEU A 157 11.03 2.68 0.42
N VAL A 158 11.32 2.38 1.69
CA VAL A 158 10.61 1.36 2.47
C VAL A 158 9.89 1.96 3.68
N PRO A 159 8.74 1.41 4.11
CA PRO A 159 7.94 2.04 5.16
C PRO A 159 8.50 1.89 6.58
N GLY A 160 9.55 1.08 6.77
CA GLY A 160 10.16 0.84 8.08
C GLY A 160 11.30 -0.16 8.03
N ARG A 161 12.00 -0.31 9.16
CA ARG A 161 13.23 -1.12 9.29
C ARG A 161 13.05 -2.59 8.88
N GLY A 162 11.97 -3.24 9.31
CA GLY A 162 11.72 -4.64 8.94
C GLY A 162 11.54 -4.86 7.44
N MET A 163 11.03 -3.87 6.70
CA MET A 163 10.96 -3.98 5.23
C MET A 163 12.32 -3.71 4.59
N ALA A 164 13.16 -2.86 5.19
CA ALA A 164 14.54 -2.67 4.75
C ALA A 164 15.36 -3.96 4.88
N GLU A 165 15.17 -4.70 5.97
CA GLU A 165 15.77 -6.01 6.22
C GLU A 165 15.31 -7.02 5.17
N ILE A 166 13.99 -7.16 4.94
CA ILE A 166 13.45 -8.06 3.90
C ILE A 166 14.05 -7.77 2.51
N VAL A 167 14.09 -6.48 2.11
CA VAL A 167 14.65 -6.08 0.81
C VAL A 167 16.15 -6.41 0.72
N ARG A 168 16.89 -6.24 1.81
CA ARG A 168 18.31 -6.63 1.92
C ARG A 168 18.49 -8.14 1.84
N ASP A 169 17.66 -8.92 2.51
CA ASP A 169 17.69 -10.39 2.51
C ASP A 169 17.40 -10.97 1.13
N TRP A 170 16.59 -10.29 0.30
CA TRP A 170 16.44 -10.63 -1.11
C TRP A 170 17.71 -10.39 -1.93
N GLY A 171 18.69 -9.66 -1.39
CA GLY A 171 19.93 -9.27 -2.05
C GLY A 171 19.79 -7.99 -2.88
N VAL A 172 18.92 -7.07 -2.49
CA VAL A 172 18.90 -5.72 -3.08
C VAL A 172 20.07 -4.92 -2.53
N THR A 173 20.89 -4.42 -3.45
CA THR A 173 22.10 -3.62 -3.18
C THR A 173 21.88 -2.12 -3.39
N THR A 174 20.80 -1.74 -4.07
CA THR A 174 20.40 -0.34 -4.22
C THR A 174 20.21 0.33 -2.86
N PRO A 175 20.66 1.60 -2.68
CA PRO A 175 20.41 2.37 -1.47
C PRO A 175 18.94 2.30 -1.04
N THR A 176 18.73 2.00 0.24
CA THR A 176 17.39 1.85 0.81
C THR A 176 17.21 2.87 1.92
N ALA A 177 16.18 3.70 1.82
CA ALA A 177 15.82 4.70 2.82
C ALA A 177 14.46 4.43 3.43
N ILE A 178 14.32 4.80 4.70
CA ILE A 178 13.05 4.70 5.41
C ILE A 178 12.19 5.91 5.04
N TRP A 179 11.08 5.63 4.37
CA TRP A 179 10.01 6.57 4.09
C TRP A 179 8.73 6.09 4.78
N SER A 180 8.55 6.52 6.03
CA SER A 180 7.38 6.16 6.82
C SER A 180 6.09 6.72 6.23
N ARG A 181 4.98 6.01 6.43
CA ARG A 181 3.66 6.52 6.05
C ARG A 181 3.24 7.63 7.01
N GLY A 182 2.82 8.76 6.48
CA GLY A 182 2.18 9.81 7.27
C GLY A 182 0.77 9.41 7.71
N VAL A 183 0.28 10.06 8.77
CA VAL A 183 -1.10 9.98 9.24
C VAL A 183 -1.68 11.39 9.31
N ASN A 184 -2.95 11.56 8.96
CA ASN A 184 -3.61 12.86 9.09
C ASN A 184 -3.96 13.10 10.57
N HIS A 185 -3.22 14.01 11.22
CA HIS A 185 -3.37 14.30 12.65
C HIS A 185 -4.69 15.03 13.01
N ASP A 186 -5.33 15.73 12.06
CA ASP A 186 -6.64 16.37 12.29
C ASP A 186 -7.78 15.35 12.31
N ARG A 187 -7.58 14.23 11.61
CA ARG A 187 -8.50 13.09 11.58
C ARG A 187 -8.21 12.08 12.68
N PHE A 188 -6.94 11.77 12.92
CA PHE A 188 -6.48 10.78 13.89
C PHE A 188 -5.85 11.51 15.08
N THR A 189 -6.70 11.95 16.00
CA THR A 189 -6.29 12.66 17.22
C THR A 189 -7.05 12.11 18.44
N PRO A 190 -6.43 12.06 19.62
CA PRO A 190 -7.11 11.67 20.87
C PRO A 190 -8.35 12.51 21.18
N THR A 191 -8.47 13.74 20.67
CA THR A 191 -9.64 14.60 20.88
C THR A 191 -10.90 14.09 20.18
N ARG A 192 -10.78 13.15 19.23
CA ARG A 192 -11.92 12.45 18.60
C ARG A 192 -12.42 11.27 19.43
N ARG A 193 -11.96 11.10 20.67
CA ARG A 193 -12.42 10.04 21.57
C ARG A 193 -13.92 10.22 21.85
N ASP A 194 -14.69 9.18 21.56
CA ASP A 194 -16.13 9.13 21.77
C ASP A 194 -16.48 8.03 22.77
N LEU A 195 -16.84 8.45 23.99
CA LEU A 195 -17.24 7.52 25.06
C LEU A 195 -18.66 6.98 24.85
N GLU A 196 -19.53 7.73 24.19
CA GLU A 196 -20.89 7.28 23.90
C GLU A 196 -20.86 6.13 22.89
N TRP A 197 -20.13 6.30 21.79
CA TRP A 197 -19.91 5.24 20.81
C TRP A 197 -19.29 4.00 21.44
N ARG A 198 -18.29 4.19 22.33
CA ARG A 198 -17.62 3.10 23.06
C ARG A 198 -18.60 2.31 23.93
N ARG A 199 -19.42 2.99 24.74
CA ARG A 199 -20.44 2.36 25.58
C ARG A 199 -21.52 1.66 24.76
N ALA A 200 -21.91 2.24 23.61
CA ALA A 200 -22.83 1.62 22.65
C ALA A 200 -22.25 0.36 21.98
N ARG A 201 -20.96 0.08 22.15
CA ARG A 201 -20.32 -1.20 21.78
C ARG A 201 -20.22 -2.19 22.95
N GLY A 202 -20.77 -1.86 24.12
CA GLY A 202 -20.68 -2.71 25.32
C GLY A 202 -19.28 -2.71 25.96
N ILE A 203 -18.51 -1.65 25.75
CA ILE A 203 -17.18 -1.48 26.32
C ILE A 203 -17.25 -0.36 27.37
N ALA A 204 -16.95 -0.67 28.63
CA ALA A 204 -16.98 0.32 29.70
C ALA A 204 -15.78 1.28 29.63
N ASP A 205 -15.90 2.46 30.24
CA ASP A 205 -14.89 3.52 30.17
C ASP A 205 -13.50 3.10 30.66
N GLY A 206 -13.45 2.25 31.70
CA GLY A 206 -12.20 1.74 32.29
C GLY A 206 -11.69 0.41 31.72
N GLU A 207 -12.43 -0.26 30.83
CA GLU A 207 -12.01 -1.54 30.26
C GLU A 207 -10.89 -1.36 29.22
N VAL A 208 -9.98 -2.33 29.10
CA VAL A 208 -9.01 -2.32 27.99
C VAL A 208 -9.71 -2.86 26.74
N ALA A 209 -9.68 -2.08 25.65
CA ALA A 209 -10.18 -2.53 24.35
C ALA A 209 -9.00 -2.92 23.44
N VAL A 210 -8.89 -4.20 23.10
CA VAL A 210 -7.92 -4.72 22.13
C VAL A 210 -8.57 -4.69 20.74
N GLY A 211 -8.11 -3.76 19.90
CA GLY A 211 -8.71 -3.48 18.60
C GLY A 211 -8.02 -4.21 17.45
N PHE A 212 -8.80 -4.79 16.54
CA PHE A 212 -8.37 -5.17 15.20
C PHE A 212 -9.05 -4.26 14.17
N LEU A 213 -8.26 -3.55 13.36
CA LEU A 213 -8.78 -2.69 12.27
C LEU A 213 -8.20 -3.15 10.94
N GLY A 214 -9.05 -3.67 10.06
CA GLY A 214 -8.62 -4.06 8.71
C GLY A 214 -9.56 -5.02 8.01
N ARG A 215 -9.21 -5.38 6.77
CA ARG A 215 -9.91 -6.45 6.04
C ARG A 215 -9.73 -7.78 6.78
N LEU A 216 -10.83 -8.50 6.99
CA LEU A 216 -10.83 -9.82 7.63
C LEU A 216 -10.42 -10.89 6.61
N VAL A 217 -9.12 -10.98 6.37
CA VAL A 217 -8.48 -11.95 5.48
C VAL A 217 -7.29 -12.59 6.22
N LYS A 218 -6.94 -13.84 5.90
CA LYS A 218 -5.95 -14.61 6.66
C LYS A 218 -4.57 -13.96 6.67
N GLU A 219 -4.23 -13.25 5.60
CA GLU A 219 -2.97 -12.51 5.44
C GLU A 219 -2.74 -11.42 6.51
N LYS A 220 -3.78 -11.06 7.26
CA LYS A 220 -3.71 -10.05 8.33
C LYS A 220 -3.38 -10.62 9.71
N GLY A 221 -3.02 -11.90 9.82
CA GLY A 221 -2.60 -12.51 11.09
C GLY A 221 -3.75 -12.64 12.08
N LEU A 222 -4.96 -12.94 11.58
CA LEU A 222 -6.15 -13.13 12.41
C LEU A 222 -6.00 -14.31 13.39
N ASP A 223 -5.23 -15.32 13.00
CA ASP A 223 -4.80 -16.45 13.82
C ASP A 223 -3.94 -15.99 15.00
N VAL A 224 -2.89 -15.22 14.73
CA VAL A 224 -2.01 -14.68 15.77
C VAL A 224 -2.80 -13.80 16.73
N PHE A 225 -3.70 -12.94 16.21
CA PHE A 225 -4.55 -12.13 17.06
C PHE A 225 -5.43 -12.99 17.97
N ALA A 226 -6.09 -14.02 17.41
CA ALA A 226 -6.93 -14.92 18.20
C ALA A 226 -6.12 -15.74 19.23
N ASP A 227 -4.88 -16.11 18.92
CA ASP A 227 -3.98 -16.78 19.86
C ASP A 227 -3.61 -15.86 21.03
N VAL A 228 -3.33 -14.58 20.77
CA VAL A 228 -3.07 -13.57 21.81
C VAL A 228 -4.29 -13.37 22.69
N ILE A 229 -5.50 -13.25 22.11
CA ILE A 229 -6.73 -13.09 22.90
C ILE A 229 -6.94 -14.30 23.83
N ARG A 230 -6.76 -15.52 23.31
CA ARG A 230 -6.88 -16.74 24.12
C ARG A 230 -5.88 -16.77 25.27
N GLU A 231 -4.64 -16.35 25.04
CA GLU A 231 -3.63 -16.26 26.10
C GLU A 231 -4.03 -15.23 27.17
N LEU A 232 -4.57 -14.08 26.76
CA LEU A 232 -5.09 -13.07 27.70
C LEU A 232 -6.26 -13.61 28.54
N GLU A 233 -7.18 -14.36 27.91
CA GLU A 233 -8.29 -15.03 28.60
C GLU A 233 -7.78 -16.08 29.60
N GLN A 234 -6.83 -16.93 29.20
CA GLN A 234 -6.22 -17.95 30.06
C GLN A 234 -5.52 -17.35 31.28
N ARG A 235 -4.90 -16.17 31.12
CA ARG A 235 -4.25 -15.43 32.19
C ARG A 235 -5.22 -14.58 33.02
N GLY A 236 -6.51 -14.59 32.70
CA GLY A 236 -7.52 -13.81 33.41
C GLY A 236 -7.36 -12.30 33.26
N VAL A 237 -6.72 -11.82 32.18
CA VAL A 237 -6.52 -10.38 31.95
C VAL A 237 -7.85 -9.77 31.50
N PRO A 238 -8.44 -8.79 32.22
CA PRO A 238 -9.71 -8.19 31.81
C PRO A 238 -9.57 -7.37 30.54
N HIS A 239 -10.32 -7.70 29.50
CA HIS A 239 -10.31 -6.97 28.22
C HIS A 239 -11.60 -7.16 27.41
N LYS A 240 -11.80 -6.29 26.42
CA LYS A 240 -12.80 -6.43 25.35
C LYS A 240 -12.11 -6.44 24.01
N VAL A 241 -12.60 -7.28 23.10
CA VAL A 241 -12.10 -7.31 21.72
C VAL A 241 -13.02 -6.49 20.83
N LEU A 242 -12.45 -5.57 20.05
CA LEU A 242 -13.17 -4.75 19.09
C LEU A 242 -12.62 -5.02 17.69
N VAL A 243 -13.47 -5.50 16.78
CA VAL A 243 -13.10 -5.83 15.40
C VAL A 243 -13.81 -4.87 14.45
N ILE A 244 -13.04 -4.09 13.71
CA ILE A 244 -13.54 -3.13 12.73
C ILE A 244 -13.09 -3.57 11.34
N GLY A 245 -14.07 -3.90 10.50
CA GLY A 245 -13.84 -4.27 9.12
C GLY A 245 -14.60 -5.52 8.67
N LYS A 246 -14.51 -5.79 7.37
CA LYS A 246 -15.22 -6.90 6.71
C LYS A 246 -14.24 -7.73 5.91
N GLY A 247 -14.61 -8.97 5.64
CA GLY A 247 -13.83 -9.85 4.79
C GLY A 247 -14.29 -11.31 4.88
N PRO A 248 -13.82 -12.16 3.96
CA PRO A 248 -14.24 -13.55 3.85
C PRO A 248 -13.87 -14.40 5.07
N ALA A 249 -12.90 -13.98 5.90
CA ALA A 249 -12.52 -14.71 7.11
C ALA A 249 -13.32 -14.29 8.35
N ARG A 250 -14.38 -13.47 8.21
CA ARG A 250 -15.18 -12.97 9.34
C ARG A 250 -15.68 -14.09 10.24
N ASP A 251 -16.38 -15.07 9.69
CA ASP A 251 -17.07 -16.08 10.49
C ASP A 251 -16.06 -17.03 11.17
N TRP A 252 -14.97 -17.34 10.47
CA TRP A 252 -13.84 -18.06 11.05
C TRP A 252 -13.19 -17.26 12.21
N PHE A 253 -13.07 -15.95 12.08
CA PHE A 253 -12.48 -15.12 13.13
C PHE A 253 -13.42 -14.99 14.33
N ALA A 254 -14.72 -14.78 14.09
CA ALA A 254 -15.74 -14.72 15.13
C ALA A 254 -15.80 -16.00 15.97
N SER A 255 -15.63 -17.18 15.36
CA SER A 255 -15.58 -18.45 16.12
C SER A 255 -14.32 -18.61 16.98
N ARG A 256 -13.27 -17.84 16.69
CA ARG A 256 -12.00 -17.84 17.44
C ARG A 256 -11.94 -16.79 18.54
N VAL A 257 -12.78 -15.76 18.47
CA VAL A 257 -12.91 -14.69 19.48
C VAL A 257 -14.39 -14.44 19.81
N PRO A 258 -15.09 -15.38 20.47
CA PRO A 258 -16.54 -15.34 20.63
C PRO A 258 -17.06 -14.13 21.43
N GLY A 259 -16.24 -13.53 22.29
CA GLY A 259 -16.56 -12.31 23.03
C GLY A 259 -16.30 -11.00 22.27
N ALA A 260 -15.87 -11.05 21.02
CA ALA A 260 -15.52 -9.88 20.24
C ALA A 260 -16.74 -9.10 19.73
N VAL A 261 -16.64 -7.78 19.79
CA VAL A 261 -17.61 -6.85 19.22
C VAL A 261 -17.19 -6.51 17.81
N PHE A 262 -18.04 -6.84 16.83
CA PHE A 262 -17.81 -6.52 15.42
C PHE A 262 -18.55 -5.23 15.05
N ALA A 263 -17.82 -4.25 14.51
CA ALA A 263 -18.31 -2.93 14.12
C ALA A 263 -18.05 -2.61 12.64
#